data_AF-A0A229GKV6-F1
#
_entry.id   AF-A0A229GKV6-F1
#
_cell.length_a   1.000
_cell.length_b   1.000
_cell.length_c   1.000
_cell.angle_alpha   90.00
_cell.angle_beta   90.00
_cell.angle_gamma   90.00
#
_symmetry.space_group_name_H-M   'P 1'
#
loop_
_entity.id
_entity.type
_entity.pdbx_description
1 polymer ?
#
loop_
_entity_poly.entity_id
_entity_poly.type
_entity_poly.pdbx_seq_one_letter_code
_entity_poly.pdbx_strand_id
1 'polypeptide(L)'
;MPKLLILLAMGVIAISNATADVTEPPQTHAAMKVATITKMYEQDINNQGMDNPVVLQQYANPDLQAAMKLEQDYFDKEQISCHIGYDVLWNSQDPDYEQEKEFSITEQGLVKISLAQGSNVYYDLSCDCMNKEIKCQVADVIMDEDGASLREYLLETCR
;
A
#
# COMPACT_ATOMS: atom_id res chain seq x y z
N MET A 1 53.05 -60.67 16.06
CA MET A 1 53.42 -59.24 15.96
C MET A 1 53.61 -58.95 14.47
N PRO A 2 53.11 -57.85 13.87
CA PRO A 2 52.78 -56.55 14.48
C PRO A 2 51.45 -55.87 14.00
N LYS A 3 51.16 -54.76 14.71
CA LYS A 3 50.57 -53.46 14.29
C LYS A 3 49.12 -53.35 13.78
N LEU A 4 48.28 -53.07 14.78
CA LEU A 4 47.20 -52.08 14.78
C LEU A 4 47.55 -50.79 14.01
N LEU A 5 46.65 -50.34 13.14
CA LEU A 5 46.56 -48.97 12.63
C LEU A 5 45.08 -48.58 12.61
N ILE A 6 44.69 -47.80 13.62
CA ILE A 6 43.39 -47.13 13.71
C ILE A 6 43.49 -45.88 12.83
N LEU A 7 42.63 -45.77 11.81
CA LEU A 7 42.43 -44.54 11.06
C LEU A 7 41.10 -43.92 11.51
N LEU A 8 41.22 -42.86 12.31
CA LEU A 8 40.11 -42.03 12.77
C LEU A 8 39.76 -41.04 11.63
N ALA A 9 38.68 -41.29 10.90
CA ALA A 9 38.16 -40.34 9.93
C ALA A 9 37.37 -39.25 10.68
N MET A 10 38.01 -38.11 10.94
CA MET A 10 37.31 -36.89 11.35
C MET A 10 36.54 -36.34 10.15
N GLY A 11 35.26 -36.68 10.05
CA GLY A 11 34.33 -36.04 9.14
C GLY A 11 34.08 -34.61 9.61
N VAL A 12 34.62 -33.63 8.89
CA VAL A 12 34.28 -32.22 9.08
C VAL A 12 32.85 -32.03 8.59
N ILE A 13 31.92 -31.79 9.52
CA ILE A 13 30.57 -31.33 9.18
C ILE A 13 30.74 -29.89 8.71
N ALA A 14 30.73 -29.68 7.39
CA ALA A 14 30.58 -28.35 6.82
C ALA A 14 29.18 -27.86 7.19
N ILE A 15 29.11 -27.02 8.23
CA ILE A 15 27.89 -26.28 8.56
C ILE A 15 27.72 -25.27 7.42
N SER A 16 26.91 -25.63 6.42
CA SER A 16 26.48 -24.68 5.42
C SER A 16 25.62 -23.64 6.15
N ASN A 17 26.21 -22.52 6.52
CA ASN A 17 25.44 -21.34 6.89
C ASN A 17 24.75 -20.86 5.62
N ALA A 18 23.59 -21.45 5.33
CA ALA A 18 22.63 -20.84 4.44
C ALA A 18 22.25 -19.51 5.08
N THR A 19 22.87 -18.44 4.62
CA THR A 19 22.28 -17.11 4.70
C THR A 19 20.95 -17.22 3.97
N ALA A 20 19.86 -17.38 4.72
CA ALA A 20 18.53 -17.18 4.19
C ALA A 20 18.48 -15.72 3.74
N ASP A 21 18.68 -15.52 2.44
CA ASP A 21 18.32 -14.27 1.79
C ASP A 21 16.82 -14.11 2.02
N VAL A 22 16.45 -13.11 2.84
CA VAL A 22 15.05 -12.84 3.19
C VAL A 22 14.43 -12.12 1.99
N THR A 23 14.37 -12.80 0.85
CA THR A 23 13.48 -12.43 -0.23
C THR A 23 12.14 -13.07 0.12
N GLU A 24 11.26 -12.31 0.77
CA GLU A 24 9.91 -12.79 1.00
C GLU A 24 9.23 -13.13 -0.34
N PRO A 25 8.44 -14.21 -0.42
CA PRO A 25 7.80 -14.59 -1.66
C PRO A 25 6.91 -13.46 -2.21
N PRO A 26 6.86 -13.24 -3.54
CA PRO A 26 6.01 -12.23 -4.16
C PRO A 26 4.52 -12.33 -3.78
N GLN A 27 4.03 -13.55 -3.48
CA GLN A 27 2.66 -13.78 -3.03
C GLN A 27 2.37 -13.19 -1.63
N THR A 28 3.38 -13.11 -0.76
CA THR A 28 3.25 -12.49 0.55
C THR A 28 3.06 -10.97 0.40
N HIS A 29 3.82 -10.35 -0.49
CA HIS A 29 3.73 -8.90 -0.77
C HIS A 29 2.36 -8.52 -1.34
N ALA A 30 1.85 -9.27 -2.30
CA ALA A 30 0.51 -9.04 -2.86
C ALA A 30 -0.58 -9.12 -1.78
N ALA A 31 -0.54 -10.16 -0.95
CA ALA A 31 -1.49 -10.34 0.15
C ALA A 31 -1.43 -9.19 1.17
N MET A 32 -0.23 -8.72 1.51
CA MET A 32 -0.06 -7.60 2.44
C MET A 32 -0.58 -6.27 1.86
N LYS A 33 -0.32 -5.99 0.58
CA LYS A 33 -0.87 -4.80 -0.07
C LYS A 33 -2.39 -4.80 -0.02
N VAL A 34 -3.02 -5.92 -0.39
CA VAL A 34 -4.48 -6.08 -0.33
C VAL A 34 -4.97 -5.91 1.12
N ALA A 35 -4.34 -6.57 2.09
CA ALA A 35 -4.74 -6.47 3.50
C ALA A 35 -4.62 -5.03 4.05
N THR A 36 -3.60 -4.27 3.64
CA THR A 36 -3.46 -2.85 3.98
C THR A 36 -4.63 -2.03 3.46
N ILE A 37 -5.00 -2.20 2.18
CA ILE A 37 -6.12 -1.45 1.60
C ILE A 37 -7.46 -1.90 2.20
N THR A 38 -7.66 -3.20 2.47
CA THR A 38 -8.87 -3.67 3.16
C THR A 38 -9.04 -2.99 4.52
N LYS A 39 -7.97 -2.93 5.33
CA LYS A 39 -8.00 -2.22 6.62
C LYS A 39 -8.27 -0.72 6.48
N MET A 40 -7.72 -0.10 5.43
CA MET A 40 -7.98 1.31 5.12
C MET A 40 -9.47 1.56 4.88
N TYR A 41 -10.11 0.76 4.02
CA TYR A 41 -11.56 0.86 3.78
C TYR A 41 -12.38 0.52 5.04
N GLU A 42 -12.00 -0.50 5.80
CA GLU A 42 -12.69 -0.86 7.06
C GLU A 42 -12.67 0.31 8.05
N GLN A 43 -11.53 0.98 8.21
CA GLN A 43 -11.42 2.16 9.06
C GLN A 43 -12.34 3.29 8.57
N ASP A 44 -12.28 3.59 7.27
CA ASP A 44 -13.07 4.67 6.67
C ASP A 44 -14.58 4.43 6.79
N ILE A 45 -15.04 3.19 6.63
CA ILE A 45 -16.43 2.78 6.89
C ILE A 45 -16.81 2.97 8.36
N ASN A 46 -15.97 2.47 9.27
CA ASN A 46 -16.26 2.53 10.71
C ASN A 46 -16.38 3.96 11.22
N ASN A 47 -15.63 4.87 10.60
CA ASN A 47 -15.60 6.28 10.96
C ASN A 47 -16.43 7.16 10.01
N GLN A 48 -17.08 6.57 9.00
CA GLN A 48 -17.88 7.25 7.98
C GLN A 48 -17.15 8.44 7.34
N GLY A 49 -15.86 8.27 7.03
CA GLY A 49 -15.02 9.31 6.42
C GLY A 49 -14.72 10.52 7.33
N MET A 50 -15.03 10.45 8.63
CA MET A 50 -14.86 11.58 9.57
C MET A 50 -13.46 11.65 10.21
N ASP A 51 -12.52 10.81 9.78
CA ASP A 51 -11.14 10.84 10.26
C ASP A 51 -10.44 12.18 9.96
N ASN A 52 -9.62 12.65 10.90
CA ASN A 52 -8.72 13.78 10.68
C ASN A 52 -7.31 13.45 11.22
N PRO A 53 -6.26 13.40 10.36
CA PRO A 53 -6.32 13.55 8.90
C PRO A 53 -7.15 12.44 8.24
N VAL A 54 -7.65 12.67 7.03
CA VAL A 54 -8.48 11.67 6.30
C VAL A 54 -7.76 10.33 6.17
N VAL A 55 -8.51 9.24 6.09
CA VAL A 55 -7.95 7.87 6.18
C VAL A 55 -6.86 7.62 5.13
N LEU A 56 -7.05 8.08 3.89
CA LEU A 56 -6.01 7.96 2.85
C LEU A 56 -4.67 8.55 3.30
N GLN A 57 -4.68 9.73 3.94
CA GLN A 57 -3.46 10.39 4.39
C GLN A 57 -2.77 9.62 5.53
N GLN A 58 -3.54 8.91 6.36
CA GLN A 58 -2.99 8.07 7.43
C GLN A 58 -2.24 6.84 6.89
N TYR A 59 -2.68 6.30 5.74
CA TYR A 59 -2.08 5.14 5.08
C TYR A 59 -1.05 5.51 4.00
N ALA A 60 -1.02 6.78 3.58
CA ALA A 60 -0.11 7.29 2.58
C ALA A 60 1.37 7.21 3.02
N ASN A 61 2.25 7.07 2.03
CA ASN A 61 3.69 7.27 2.21
C ASN A 61 4.02 8.77 2.34
N PRO A 62 5.25 9.14 2.74
CA PRO A 62 5.60 10.55 2.93
C PRO A 62 5.40 11.44 1.69
N ASP A 63 5.60 10.90 0.48
CA ASP A 63 5.47 11.67 -0.77
C ASP A 63 4.01 12.00 -1.08
N LEU A 64 3.10 11.02 -0.96
CA LEU A 64 1.67 11.27 -1.12
C LEU A 64 1.13 12.13 0.02
N GLN A 65 1.59 11.95 1.26
CA GLN A 65 1.23 12.83 2.38
C GLN A 65 1.62 14.28 2.11
N ALA A 66 2.81 14.52 1.54
CA ALA A 66 3.26 15.86 1.17
C ALA A 66 2.40 16.46 0.06
N ALA A 67 1.99 15.66 -0.94
CA ALA A 67 1.08 16.13 -1.99
C ALA A 67 -0.31 16.47 -1.43
N MET A 68 -0.88 15.64 -0.55
CA MET A 68 -2.15 15.92 0.13
C MET A 68 -2.06 17.16 1.05
N LYS A 69 -0.89 17.43 1.62
CA LYS A 69 -0.66 18.64 2.42
C LYS A 69 -0.76 19.91 1.56
N LEU A 70 -0.36 19.87 0.29
CA LEU A 70 -0.49 21.02 -0.63
C LEU A 70 -1.95 21.42 -0.79
N GLU A 71 -2.86 20.46 -0.89
CA GLU A 71 -4.29 20.74 -0.95
C GLU A 71 -4.80 21.49 0.29
N GLN A 72 -4.38 21.03 1.46
CA GLN A 72 -4.74 21.65 2.74
C GLN A 72 -4.19 23.08 2.82
N ASP A 73 -2.92 23.27 2.46
CA ASP A 73 -2.28 24.59 2.45
C ASP A 73 -2.94 25.54 1.44
N TYR A 74 -3.33 25.01 0.27
CA TYR A 74 -4.04 25.76 -0.75
C TYR A 74 -5.42 26.20 -0.26
N PHE A 75 -6.19 25.29 0.34
CA PHE A 75 -7.50 25.61 0.90
C PHE A 75 -7.40 26.67 2.02
N ASP A 76 -6.44 26.53 2.93
CA ASP A 76 -6.20 27.51 3.99
C ASP A 76 -5.93 28.91 3.42
N LYS A 77 -5.22 29.00 2.29
CA LYS A 77 -4.85 30.26 1.64
C LYS A 77 -5.99 30.85 0.79
N GLU A 78 -6.58 30.05 -0.07
CA GLU A 78 -7.50 30.52 -1.13
C GLU A 78 -8.97 30.38 -0.74
N GLN A 79 -9.27 29.66 0.35
CA GLN A 79 -10.64 29.35 0.82
C GLN A 79 -11.49 28.63 -0.24
N ILE A 80 -10.82 27.99 -1.20
CA ILE A 80 -11.39 27.14 -2.24
C ILE A 80 -10.54 25.88 -2.37
N SER A 81 -11.16 24.76 -2.71
CA SER A 81 -10.45 23.49 -2.91
C SER A 81 -9.81 23.45 -4.30
N CYS A 82 -8.53 23.07 -4.36
CA CYS A 82 -7.85 22.66 -5.61
C CYS A 82 -8.03 21.16 -5.89
N HIS A 83 -8.75 20.45 -5.01
CA HIS A 83 -8.89 19.01 -5.06
C HIS A 83 -9.94 18.55 -6.06
N ILE A 84 -10.08 17.23 -6.10
CA ILE A 84 -10.84 16.40 -6.99
C ILE A 84 -12.36 16.39 -6.75
N GLY A 85 -12.98 17.22 -5.93
CA GLY A 85 -14.45 17.36 -5.85
C GLY A 85 -15.28 16.09 -5.55
N TYR A 86 -14.65 14.94 -5.32
CA TYR A 86 -15.25 13.67 -4.93
C TYR A 86 -14.28 12.89 -4.03
N ASP A 87 -14.81 11.98 -3.23
CA ASP A 87 -14.00 11.10 -2.40
C ASP A 87 -13.28 10.06 -3.26
N VAL A 88 -11.95 10.14 -3.29
CA VAL A 88 -11.09 9.28 -4.10
C VAL A 88 -11.08 7.81 -3.67
N LEU A 89 -11.44 7.48 -2.42
CA LEU A 89 -11.59 6.09 -1.98
C LEU A 89 -12.86 5.45 -2.55
N TRP A 90 -13.91 6.25 -2.68
CA TRP A 90 -15.22 5.75 -3.08
C TRP A 90 -15.59 6.09 -4.52
N ASN A 91 -14.74 6.88 -5.19
CA ASN A 91 -15.02 7.48 -6.49
C ASN A 91 -16.44 8.09 -6.54
N SER A 92 -16.81 8.82 -5.48
CA SER A 92 -18.17 9.31 -5.25
C SER A 92 -18.18 10.63 -4.50
N GLN A 93 -19.14 11.50 -4.81
CA GLN A 93 -19.42 12.71 -4.02
C GLN A 93 -20.19 12.40 -2.73
N ASP A 94 -20.89 11.27 -2.70
CA ASP A 94 -21.67 10.79 -1.56
C ASP A 94 -21.40 9.29 -1.40
N PRO A 95 -20.37 8.92 -0.62
CA PRO A 95 -20.00 7.51 -0.42
C PRO A 95 -21.12 6.68 0.20
N ASP A 96 -21.53 5.61 -0.48
CA ASP A 96 -22.29 4.53 0.14
C ASP A 96 -21.31 3.59 0.84
N TYR A 97 -21.14 3.75 2.15
CA TYR A 97 -20.25 2.92 2.97
C TYR A 97 -20.71 1.46 3.09
N GLU A 98 -22.00 1.19 2.88
CA GLU A 98 -22.60 -0.15 2.97
C GLU A 98 -22.48 -0.95 1.66
N GLN A 99 -22.04 -0.30 0.57
CA GLN A 99 -21.93 -0.96 -0.72
C GLN A 99 -20.96 -2.15 -0.70
N GLU A 100 -21.30 -3.16 -1.50
CA GLU A 100 -20.42 -4.28 -1.80
C GLU A 100 -19.15 -3.80 -2.52
N LYS A 101 -18.04 -4.47 -2.22
CA LYS A 101 -16.71 -4.15 -2.76
C LYS A 101 -15.84 -5.39 -2.82
N GLU A 102 -15.06 -5.49 -3.89
CA GLU A 102 -14.13 -6.59 -4.12
C GLU A 102 -12.70 -6.08 -4.19
N PHE A 103 -11.81 -6.71 -3.42
CA PHE A 103 -10.39 -6.38 -3.38
C PHE A 103 -9.61 -7.42 -4.19
N SER A 104 -8.76 -6.94 -5.10
CA SER A 104 -7.91 -7.78 -5.94
C SER A 104 -6.57 -7.13 -6.21
N ILE A 105 -5.64 -7.86 -6.84
CA ILE A 105 -4.39 -7.31 -7.34
C ILE A 105 -4.33 -7.49 -8.85
N THR A 106 -3.90 -6.45 -9.55
CA THR A 106 -3.71 -6.46 -11.01
C THR A 106 -2.40 -7.16 -11.38
N GLU A 107 -2.24 -7.49 -12.67
CA GLU A 107 -0.98 -8.04 -13.19
C GLU A 107 0.19 -7.07 -13.05
N GLN A 108 -0.10 -5.76 -13.02
CA GLN A 108 0.86 -4.68 -12.80
C GLN A 108 1.21 -4.47 -11.31
N GLY A 109 0.58 -5.22 -10.40
CA GLY A 109 0.85 -5.14 -8.96
C GLY A 109 0.15 -4.00 -8.22
N LEU A 110 -0.80 -3.32 -8.87
CA LEU A 110 -1.73 -2.38 -8.24
C LEU A 110 -2.83 -3.13 -7.51
N VAL A 111 -3.23 -2.64 -6.33
CA VAL A 111 -4.42 -3.15 -5.65
C VAL A 111 -5.66 -2.50 -6.29
N LYS A 112 -6.61 -3.31 -6.75
CA LYS A 112 -7.85 -2.85 -7.39
C LYS A 112 -9.04 -3.10 -6.47
N ILE A 113 -9.86 -2.08 -6.28
CA ILE A 113 -11.12 -2.13 -5.55
C ILE A 113 -12.22 -1.95 -6.58
N SER A 114 -13.05 -2.98 -6.75
CA SER A 114 -14.26 -2.90 -7.58
C SER A 114 -15.44 -2.54 -6.69
N LEU A 115 -16.12 -1.44 -6.99
CA LEU A 115 -17.27 -0.92 -6.24
C LEU A 115 -18.59 -1.32 -6.93
N ALA A 116 -19.67 -1.47 -6.16
CA ALA A 116 -20.96 -1.98 -6.65
C ALA A 116 -21.57 -1.18 -7.84
N GLN A 117 -21.20 0.09 -8.00
CA GLN A 117 -21.65 0.95 -9.10
C GLN A 117 -20.81 0.82 -10.39
N GLY A 118 -19.88 -0.15 -10.45
CA GLY A 118 -19.02 -0.39 -11.61
C GLY A 118 -17.75 0.47 -11.65
N SER A 119 -17.59 1.38 -10.70
CA SER A 119 -16.36 2.15 -10.49
C SER A 119 -15.25 1.26 -9.96
N ASN A 120 -14.02 1.53 -10.40
CA ASN A 120 -12.82 0.90 -9.86
C ASN A 120 -11.89 1.97 -9.29
N VAL A 121 -11.25 1.66 -8.17
CA VAL A 121 -10.17 2.48 -7.60
C VAL A 121 -8.91 1.64 -7.52
N TYR A 122 -7.79 2.21 -7.91
CA TYR A 122 -6.52 1.51 -8.01
C TYR A 122 -5.48 2.17 -7.12
N TYR A 123 -4.70 1.37 -6.40
CA TYR A 123 -3.68 1.84 -5.47
C TYR A 123 -2.33 1.27 -5.83
N ASP A 124 -1.33 2.15 -5.90
CA ASP A 124 0.06 1.73 -5.81
C ASP A 124 0.50 1.78 -4.34
N LEU A 125 1.23 0.75 -3.92
CA LEU A 125 1.74 0.63 -2.55
C LEU A 125 3.21 0.30 -2.57
N SER A 126 3.98 1.01 -1.74
CA SER A 126 5.34 0.64 -1.37
C SER A 126 5.32 -0.15 -0.06
N CYS A 127 6.04 -1.26 -0.01
CA CYS A 127 6.14 -2.10 1.18
C CYS A 127 7.59 -2.20 1.63
N ASP A 128 7.88 -1.78 2.85
CA ASP A 128 9.22 -1.81 3.43
C ASP A 128 9.27 -2.73 4.64
N CYS A 129 10.38 -3.46 4.78
CA CYS A 129 10.67 -4.26 5.96
C CYS A 129 11.18 -3.35 7.09
N MET A 130 10.33 -3.05 8.05
CA MET A 130 10.65 -2.25 9.23
C MET A 130 10.64 -3.15 10.46
N ASN A 131 11.78 -3.32 11.13
CA ASN A 131 11.90 -4.13 12.36
C ASN A 131 11.38 -5.58 12.24
N LYS A 132 11.55 -6.23 11.07
CA LYS A 132 11.03 -7.57 10.73
C LYS A 132 9.51 -7.65 10.54
N GLU A 133 8.83 -6.52 10.47
CA GLU A 133 7.45 -6.42 10.01
C GLU A 133 7.42 -5.71 8.68
N ILE A 134 6.64 -6.21 7.73
CA ILE A 134 6.44 -5.50 6.47
C ILE A 134 5.28 -4.55 6.63
N LYS A 135 5.57 -3.28 6.37
CA LYS A 135 4.55 -2.23 6.36
C LYS A 135 4.39 -1.74 4.93
N CYS A 136 3.18 -1.89 4.41
CA CYS A 136 2.79 -1.27 3.14
C CYS A 136 2.14 0.08 3.38
N GLN A 137 2.50 1.07 2.57
CA GLN A 137 1.93 2.41 2.55
C GLN A 137 1.47 2.75 1.13
N VAL A 138 0.40 3.53 1.01
CA VAL A 138 -0.13 3.99 -0.28
C VAL A 138 0.85 5.00 -0.88
N ALA A 139 1.44 4.64 -2.01
CA ALA A 139 2.36 5.52 -2.74
C ALA A 139 1.60 6.43 -3.71
N ASP A 140 0.46 5.96 -4.23
CA ASP A 140 -0.40 6.72 -5.12
C ASP A 140 -1.81 6.11 -5.23
N VAL A 141 -2.76 6.93 -5.70
CA VAL A 141 -4.09 6.50 -6.15
C VAL A 141 -4.16 6.75 -7.66
N ILE A 142 -4.46 5.70 -8.42
CA ILE A 142 -4.63 5.79 -9.87
C ILE A 142 -6.13 5.98 -10.14
N MET A 143 -6.46 7.15 -10.67
CA MET A 143 -7.81 7.72 -10.66
C MET A 143 -8.65 7.27 -11.86
N ASP A 144 -8.00 6.83 -12.94
CA ASP A 144 -8.65 6.35 -14.15
C ASP A 144 -7.86 5.22 -14.82
N GLU A 145 -8.43 4.66 -15.88
CA GLU A 145 -7.82 3.56 -16.65
C GLU A 145 -6.62 4.01 -17.49
N ASP A 146 -6.47 5.32 -17.73
CA ASP A 146 -5.35 5.92 -18.46
C ASP A 146 -4.11 6.08 -17.57
N GLY A 147 -4.25 5.88 -16.26
CA GLY A 147 -3.16 5.89 -15.30
C GLY A 147 -2.96 7.22 -14.58
N ALA A 148 -3.97 8.11 -14.57
CA ALA A 148 -3.84 9.41 -13.92
C ALA A 148 -3.54 9.27 -12.42
N SER A 149 -2.47 9.94 -11.97
CA SER A 149 -1.99 9.91 -10.59
C SER A 149 -2.63 11.01 -9.75
N LEU A 150 -3.18 10.64 -8.58
CA LEU A 150 -3.64 11.61 -7.58
C LEU A 150 -2.49 12.49 -7.10
N ARG A 151 -1.33 11.90 -6.84
CA ARG A 151 -0.16 12.64 -6.37
C ARG A 151 0.25 13.70 -7.40
N GLU A 152 0.32 13.34 -8.68
CA GLU A 152 0.65 14.25 -9.77
C GLU A 152 -0.38 15.36 -9.91
N TYR A 153 -1.67 15.02 -9.91
CA TYR A 153 -2.77 16.01 -9.95
C TYR A 153 -2.63 17.07 -8.85
N LEU A 154 -2.38 16.64 -7.60
CA LEU A 154 -2.21 17.55 -6.47
C LEU A 154 -0.97 18.44 -6.62
N LEU A 155 0.13 17.88 -7.14
CA LEU A 155 1.37 18.64 -7.37
C LEU A 155 1.21 19.70 -8.48
N GLU A 156 0.38 19.43 -9.47
CA GLU A 156 0.13 20.36 -10.59
C GLU A 156 -0.92 21.41 -10.26
N THR A 157 -1.96 21.04 -9.52
CA THR A 157 -3.15 21.87 -9.33
C THR A 157 -3.16 22.65 -8.02
N CYS A 158 -2.47 22.16 -6.98
CA CYS A 158 -2.51 22.74 -5.63
C CYS A 158 -1.26 23.56 -5.25
N ARG A 159 -0.34 23.79 -6.18
CA ARG A 159 0.83 24.67 -5.98
C ARG A 159 0.52 26.11 -6.38
#